data_AF-A0A259SU78-F1
#
_entry.id   AF-A0A259SU78-F1
#
_cell.length_a   1.000
_cell.length_b   1.000
_cell.length_c   1.000
_cell.angle_alpha   90.00
_cell.angle_beta   90.00
_cell.angle_gamma   90.00
#
_symmetry.space_group_name_H-M   'P 1'
#
loop_
_entity.id
_entity.type
_entity.pdbx_description
1 polymer ?
#
loop_
_entity_poly.entity_id
_entity_poly.type
_entity_poly.pdbx_seq_one_letter_code
_entity_poly.pdbx_strand_id
1 'polypeptide(L)'
;EEHRERAAALVAARAGQALRHPFGSGALLRAAAGLARPQRQVVAVTSEPRGPLAIAARAADADLTAVLTPEQVRGFAAAGFTLFEERDGVDGVVHDCRGFVCLLPVSDPALVSIAR
;
A
#
# COMPACT_ATOMS: atom_id res chain seq x y z
N GLU A 1 6.58 -12.38 0.23
CA GLU A 1 6.81 -12.53 -1.23
C GLU A 1 6.21 -13.81 -1.78
N GLU A 2 6.53 -14.96 -1.19
CA GLU A 2 5.95 -16.28 -1.51
C GLU A 2 4.42 -16.30 -1.71
N HIS A 3 3.64 -15.67 -0.82
CA HIS A 3 2.19 -15.61 -0.98
C HIS A 3 1.74 -14.88 -2.25
N ARG A 4 2.46 -13.83 -2.64
CA ARG A 4 2.16 -13.06 -3.86
C ARG A 4 2.49 -13.88 -5.10
N GLU A 5 3.62 -14.58 -5.12
CA GLU A 5 4.02 -15.47 -6.21
C GLU A 5 3.03 -16.62 -6.38
N ARG A 6 2.64 -17.27 -5.28
CA ARG A 6 1.60 -18.31 -5.28
C ARG A 6 0.28 -17.79 -5.82
N ALA A 7 -0.15 -16.60 -5.39
CA ALA A 7 -1.36 -15.96 -5.90
C ALA A 7 -1.25 -15.67 -7.41
N ALA A 8 -0.11 -15.14 -7.87
CA ALA A 8 0.16 -14.89 -9.29
C ALA A 8 0.09 -16.17 -10.12
N ALA A 9 0.67 -17.28 -9.65
CA ALA A 9 0.63 -18.57 -10.33
C ALA A 9 -0.81 -19.10 -10.47
N LEU A 10 -1.61 -19.02 -9.39
CA LEU A 10 -3.01 -19.49 -9.39
C LEU A 10 -3.89 -18.69 -10.35
N VAL A 11 -3.66 -17.37 -10.45
CA VAL A 11 -4.36 -16.47 -11.37
C VAL A 11 -3.92 -16.69 -12.81
N ALA A 12 -2.61 -16.79 -13.05
CA ALA A 12 -2.04 -17.04 -14.38
C ALA A 12 -2.55 -18.34 -15.00
N ALA A 13 -2.68 -19.41 -14.20
CA ALA A 13 -3.22 -20.70 -14.64
C ALA A 13 -4.64 -20.63 -15.22
N ARG A 14 -5.42 -19.58 -14.89
CA ARG A 14 -6.80 -19.38 -15.37
C ARG A 14 -6.95 -18.20 -16.34
N ALA A 15 -5.89 -17.44 -16.59
CA ALA A 15 -5.93 -16.23 -17.40
C ALA A 15 -6.42 -16.49 -18.84
N GLY A 16 -5.99 -17.60 -19.46
CA GLY A 16 -6.43 -17.96 -20.81
C GLY A 16 -7.94 -18.19 -20.93
N GLN A 17 -8.57 -18.82 -19.92
CA GLN A 17 -10.03 -18.97 -19.87
C GLN A 17 -10.73 -17.63 -19.61
N ALA A 18 -10.15 -16.81 -18.72
CA ALA A 18 -10.69 -15.50 -18.37
C ALA A 18 -10.79 -14.58 -19.60
N LEU A 19 -9.77 -14.61 -20.46
CA LEU A 19 -9.73 -13.81 -21.68
C LEU A 19 -10.73 -14.27 -22.75
N ARG A 20 -11.05 -15.57 -22.80
CA ARG A 20 -12.08 -16.10 -23.71
C ARG A 20 -13.51 -15.81 -23.23
N HIS A 21 -13.72 -15.66 -21.92
CA HIS A 21 -15.03 -15.41 -21.31
C HIS A 21 -14.98 -14.23 -20.32
N PRO A 22 -14.70 -13.01 -20.79
CA PRO A 22 -14.35 -11.88 -19.92
C PRO A 22 -15.48 -11.48 -18.97
N PHE A 23 -16.72 -11.45 -19.45
CA PHE A 23 -17.89 -11.10 -18.64
C PHE A 23 -18.18 -12.11 -17.52
N GLY A 24 -17.86 -13.39 -17.74
CA GLY A 24 -17.98 -14.44 -16.72
C GLY A 24 -16.80 -14.52 -15.74
N SER A 25 -15.72 -13.76 -15.99
CA SER A 25 -14.44 -13.91 -15.29
C SER A 25 -13.95 -12.62 -14.63
N GLY A 26 -14.85 -11.66 -14.39
CA GLY A 26 -14.50 -10.32 -13.90
C GLY A 26 -13.68 -10.30 -12.61
N ALA A 27 -13.99 -11.17 -11.65
CA ALA A 27 -13.24 -11.28 -10.40
C ALA A 27 -11.79 -11.73 -10.61
N LEU A 28 -11.59 -12.73 -11.49
CA LEU A 28 -10.26 -13.24 -11.83
C LEU A 28 -9.44 -12.20 -12.60
N LEU A 29 -10.06 -11.49 -13.55
CA LEU A 29 -9.41 -10.40 -14.29
C LEU A 29 -9.02 -9.23 -13.37
N ARG A 30 -9.87 -8.89 -12.39
CA ARG A 30 -9.54 -7.88 -11.37
C ARG A 30 -8.35 -8.30 -10.52
N ALA A 31 -8.30 -9.55 -10.08
CA ALA A 31 -7.17 -10.08 -9.32
C ALA A 31 -5.87 -10.05 -10.16
N ALA A 32 -5.94 -10.45 -11.43
CA ALA A 32 -4.81 -10.36 -12.36
C ALA A 32 -4.30 -8.92 -12.51
N ALA A 33 -5.20 -7.96 -12.72
CA ALA A 33 -4.85 -6.55 -12.84
C ALA A 33 -4.27 -5.94 -11.56
N GLY A 34 -4.65 -6.45 -10.38
CA GLY A 34 -4.06 -6.09 -9.10
C GLY A 34 -2.64 -6.64 -8.94
N LEU A 35 -2.43 -7.92 -9.26
CA LEU A 35 -1.13 -8.59 -9.13
C LEU A 35 -0.10 -8.12 -10.17
N ALA A 36 -0.56 -7.69 -11.34
CA ALA A 36 0.30 -7.17 -12.40
C ALA A 36 0.92 -5.80 -12.08
N ARG A 37 0.32 -5.04 -11.14
CA ARG A 37 0.82 -3.72 -10.75
C ARG A 37 1.63 -3.80 -9.45
N PRO A 38 2.71 -3.03 -9.31
CA PRO A 38 3.41 -2.91 -8.03
C PRO A 38 2.44 -2.35 -6.99
N GLN A 39 2.47 -2.93 -5.79
CA GLN A 39 1.61 -2.52 -4.69
C GLN A 39 1.93 -1.08 -4.27
N ARG A 40 0.89 -0.25 -4.13
CA ARG A 40 1.00 1.09 -3.57
C ARG A 40 0.73 1.05 -2.07
N GLN A 41 1.62 1.63 -1.29
CA GLN A 41 1.58 1.65 0.17
C GLN A 41 1.67 3.09 0.65
N VAL A 42 0.72 3.52 1.47
CA VAL A 42 0.69 4.87 2.06
C VAL A 42 0.82 4.74 3.58
N VAL A 43 1.88 5.28 4.16
CA VAL A 43 2.14 5.22 5.60
C VAL A 43 2.25 6.63 6.15
N ALA A 44 1.26 7.04 6.95
CA ALA A 44 1.30 8.27 7.72
C ALA A 44 1.93 8.01 9.09
N VAL A 45 2.99 8.73 9.40
CA VAL A 45 3.63 8.73 10.71
C VAL A 45 3.26 10.05 11.37
N THR A 46 2.33 9.97 12.33
CA THR A 46 1.78 11.16 13.00
C THR A 46 1.33 10.86 14.43
N SER A 47 1.68 11.76 15.35
CA SER A 47 1.12 11.79 16.71
C SER A 47 -0.35 12.22 16.75
N GLU A 48 -0.90 12.72 15.64
CA GLU A 48 -2.30 13.15 15.49
C GLU A 48 -3.09 12.15 14.62
N PRO A 49 -3.56 11.00 15.16
CA PRO A 49 -4.20 9.95 14.35
C PRO A 49 -5.53 10.36 13.70
N ARG A 50 -6.10 11.49 14.12
CA ARG A 50 -7.31 12.12 13.55
C ARG A 50 -7.01 13.46 12.86
N GLY A 51 -5.74 13.83 12.76
CA GLY A 51 -5.32 15.08 12.13
C GLY A 51 -5.42 15.04 10.60
N PRO A 52 -5.18 16.19 9.94
CA PRO A 52 -5.34 16.34 8.50
C PRO A 52 -4.52 15.33 7.67
N LEU A 53 -3.27 15.05 8.06
CA LEU A 53 -2.42 14.07 7.38
C LEU A 53 -2.99 12.64 7.46
N ALA A 54 -3.48 12.26 8.62
CA ALA A 54 -4.09 10.94 8.82
C ALA A 54 -5.39 10.78 8.03
N ILE A 55 -6.15 11.86 7.84
CA ILE A 55 -7.35 11.85 6.99
C ILE A 55 -6.95 11.72 5.53
N ALA A 56 -5.99 12.51 5.06
CA ALA A 56 -5.51 12.46 3.69
C ALA A 56 -4.94 11.08 3.32
N ALA A 57 -4.13 10.48 4.20
CA ALA A 57 -3.59 9.13 4.00
C ALA A 57 -4.69 8.06 3.89
N ARG A 58 -5.75 8.14 4.70
CA ARG A 58 -6.90 7.22 4.62
C ARG A 58 -7.74 7.40 3.37
N ALA A 59 -7.78 8.61 2.81
CA ALA A 59 -8.48 8.90 1.58
C ALA A 59 -7.72 8.43 0.32
N ALA A 60 -6.43 8.13 0.43
CA ALA A 60 -5.62 7.66 -0.69
C ALA A 60 -6.04 6.26 -1.15
N ASP A 61 -6.24 6.09 -2.47
CA ASP A 61 -6.45 4.79 -3.10
C ASP A 61 -5.12 4.01 -3.15
N ALA A 62 -4.83 3.29 -2.07
CA ALA A 62 -3.64 2.47 -1.90
C ALA A 62 -4.02 1.01 -1.60
N ASP A 63 -3.12 0.07 -1.92
CA ASP A 63 -3.30 -1.34 -1.55
C ASP A 63 -3.13 -1.56 -0.04
N LEU A 64 -2.34 -0.70 0.60
CA LEU A 64 -2.13 -0.68 2.03
C LEU A 64 -2.07 0.77 2.51
N THR A 65 -2.83 1.05 3.56
CA THR A 65 -2.75 2.32 4.29
C THR A 65 -2.50 2.06 5.76
N ALA A 66 -1.50 2.72 6.35
CA ALA A 66 -1.23 2.69 7.78
C ALA A 66 -1.14 4.12 8.34
N VAL A 67 -1.73 4.34 9.50
CA VAL A 67 -1.60 5.59 10.27
C VAL A 67 -1.10 5.20 11.65
N LEU A 68 0.12 5.60 11.97
CA LEU A 68 0.83 5.16 13.16
C LEU A 68 1.54 6.33 13.83
N THR A 69 1.69 6.27 15.15
CA THR A 69 2.62 7.17 15.86
C THR A 69 4.07 6.71 15.63
N PRO A 70 5.07 7.58 15.82
CA PRO A 70 6.49 7.17 15.76
C PRO A 70 6.82 5.99 16.69
N GLU A 71 6.18 5.94 17.87
CA GLU A 71 6.34 4.82 18.80
C GLU A 71 5.79 3.50 18.24
N GLN A 72 4.61 3.54 17.60
CA GLN A 72 4.03 2.37 16.97
C GLN A 72 4.87 1.89 15.78
N VAL A 73 5.43 2.81 14.99
CA VAL A 73 6.35 2.47 13.90
C VAL A 73 7.54 1.66 14.43
N ARG A 74 8.18 2.12 15.52
CA ARG A 74 9.25 1.36 16.18
C ARG A 74 8.77 -0.01 16.67
N GLY A 75 7.60 -0.06 17.29
CA GLY A 75 7.03 -1.31 17.81
C GLY A 75 6.79 -2.34 16.70
N PHE A 76 6.25 -1.93 15.56
CA PHE A 76 6.05 -2.82 14.42
C PHE A 76 7.38 -3.22 13.75
N ALA A 77 8.32 -2.28 13.58
CA ALA A 77 9.64 -2.60 13.05
C ALA A 77 10.35 -3.64 13.94
N ALA A 78 10.32 -3.47 15.25
CA ALA A 78 10.89 -4.42 16.22
C ALA A 78 10.19 -5.79 16.20
N ALA A 79 8.90 -5.84 15.84
CA ALA A 79 8.15 -7.08 15.63
C ALA A 79 8.43 -7.76 14.28
N GLY A 80 9.34 -7.21 13.46
CA GLY A 80 9.76 -7.79 12.17
C GLY A 80 8.95 -7.32 10.97
N PHE A 81 8.13 -6.27 11.11
CA PHE A 81 7.43 -5.68 9.98
C PHE A 81 8.36 -4.69 9.25
N THR A 82 9.11 -5.20 8.27
CA THR A 82 10.09 -4.43 7.49
C THR A 82 9.52 -3.21 6.78
N LEU A 83 8.21 -3.17 6.54
CA LEU A 83 7.50 -2.00 6.03
C LEU A 83 7.73 -0.73 6.88
N PHE A 84 7.98 -0.88 8.18
CA PHE A 84 8.07 0.24 9.13
C PHE A 84 9.50 0.57 9.53
N GLU A 85 10.49 -0.16 9.03
CA GLU A 85 11.91 0.12 9.28
C GLU A 85 12.27 1.53 8.80
N GLU A 86 13.04 2.25 9.63
CA GLU A 86 13.57 3.60 9.35
C GLU A 86 12.51 4.70 9.11
N ARG A 87 11.24 4.47 9.49
CA ARG A 87 10.15 5.45 9.31
C ARG A 87 9.77 6.24 10.58
N ASP A 88 10.50 6.08 11.68
CA ASP A 88 10.18 6.71 12.96
C ASP A 88 10.95 8.02 13.22
N GLY A 89 11.81 8.44 12.29
CA GLY A 89 12.69 9.60 12.44
C GLY A 89 12.01 10.97 12.32
N VAL A 90 10.81 11.03 11.73
CA VAL A 90 10.06 12.29 11.54
C VAL A 90 8.59 12.06 11.87
N ASP A 91 8.06 12.92 12.75
CA ASP A 91 6.62 13.00 13.03
C ASP A 91 5.93 13.96 12.05
N GLY A 92 4.69 13.66 11.68
CA GLY A 92 3.90 14.50 10.77
C GLY A 92 4.28 14.38 9.30
N VAL A 93 4.59 13.16 8.84
CA VAL A 93 4.90 12.88 7.42
C VAL A 93 4.13 11.70 6.87
N VAL A 94 3.98 11.67 5.55
CA VAL A 94 3.40 10.56 4.80
C VAL A 94 4.41 10.01 3.79
N HIS A 95 4.67 8.71 3.88
CA HIS A 95 5.45 7.95 2.92
C HIS A 95 4.51 7.29 1.89
N ASP A 96 4.69 7.56 0.60
CA ASP A 96 3.97 6.90 -0.50
C ASP A 96 4.95 6.09 -1.33
N CYS A 97 4.81 4.76 -1.28
CA CYS A 97 5.74 3.82 -1.89
C CYS A 97 5.04 2.90 -2.89
N ARG A 98 5.73 2.62 -4.00
CA ARG A 98 5.29 1.69 -5.05
C ARG A 98 6.42 0.75 -5.40
N GLY A 99 6.20 -0.55 -5.24
CA GLY A 99 7.19 -1.56 -5.61
C GLY A 99 8.57 -1.32 -4.99
N PHE A 100 8.60 -1.00 -3.68
CA PHE A 100 9.81 -0.68 -2.90
C PHE A 100 10.52 0.64 -3.24
N VAL A 101 9.95 1.47 -4.12
CA VAL A 101 10.42 2.84 -4.37
C VAL A 101 9.46 3.81 -3.69
N CYS A 102 9.98 4.67 -2.82
CA CYS A 102 9.19 5.70 -2.15
C CYS A 102 9.41 7.07 -2.79
N LEU A 103 8.33 7.84 -2.90
CA LEU A 103 8.44 9.28 -3.14
C LEU A 103 9.04 9.97 -1.91
N LEU A 104 9.49 11.22 -2.08
CA LEU A 104 9.89 12.04 -0.95
C LEU A 104 8.71 12.17 0.03
N PRO A 105 8.91 11.93 1.34
CA PRO A 105 7.83 12.07 2.32
C PRO A 105 7.28 13.49 2.34
N VAL A 106 5.96 13.60 2.46
CA VAL A 106 5.27 14.90 2.48
C VAL A 106 4.66 15.17 3.85
N SER A 107 4.73 16.43 4.30
CA SER A 107 4.12 16.89 5.55
C SER A 107 2.86 17.74 5.33
N ASP A 108 2.58 18.12 4.07
CA ASP A 108 1.34 18.82 3.70
C ASP A 108 0.28 17.79 3.26
N PRO A 109 -0.89 17.72 3.92
CA PRO A 109 -2.01 16.86 3.52
C PRO A 109 -2.43 17.02 2.07
N ALA A 110 -2.30 18.23 1.49
CA ALA A 110 -2.68 18.49 0.10
C ALA A 110 -1.74 17.81 -0.92
N LEU A 111 -0.53 17.43 -0.50
CA LEU A 111 0.44 16.74 -1.35
C LEU A 111 0.31 15.22 -1.31
N VAL A 112 -0.57 14.67 -0.47
CA VAL A 112 -0.85 13.24 -0.44
C VAL A 112 -1.66 12.87 -1.69
N SER A 113 -1.08 12.07 -2.58
CA SER A 113 -1.76 11.65 -3.79
C SER A 113 -2.99 10.79 -3.46
N ILE A 114 -4.14 11.15 -4.02
CA ILE A 114 -5.39 10.40 -3.83
C ILE A 114 -5.46 9.20 -4.79
N ALA A 115 -5.00 9.35 -6.03
CA ALA A 115 -5.16 8.34 -7.07
C ALA A 115 -4.04 7.28 -7.06
N ARG A 116 -4.43 6.06 -7.40
CA ARG A 116 -3.51 4.98 -7.77
C ARG A 116 -2.90 5.20 -9.14
#